data_AF-A0A4V1WNW7-F1
#
_entry.id   AF-A0A4V1WNW7-F1
#
_cell.length_a   1.000
_cell.length_b   1.000
_cell.length_c   1.000
_cell.angle_alpha   90.00
_cell.angle_beta   90.00
_cell.angle_gamma   90.00
#
_symmetry.space_group_name_H-M   'P 1'
#
loop_
_entity.id
_entity.type
_entity.pdbx_description
1 polymer ?
#
loop_
_entity_poly.entity_id
_entity_poly.type
_entity_poly.pdbx_seq_one_letter_code
_entity_poly.pdbx_strand_id
1 'polypeptide(L)'
;MTATTRAGSKRAAGEVIDAATPTWEPKRPFKKIATAASSKEPATEDQQCFRFLDLSPELRNRVYEYAKEDDTRQFALHPIYSYLHLKSYSKGTWQYLAVTQVCKQVRAEYRPIWVQDLRVGFASTCGVTLFADTFLHYGSGTNHMPKLVQFSWAHGHDNEKSFDLMPILRLHARSPSLRIEFVPQLIAQGGYTVDDDMCRSCSNQIHDYDSISDFENCECPDYDWTHDEWSAFKFEQMEYTHSIRNFIHNPNKSWLQAIREDKMTVTCAINEESCHDTFRILCREPICQTTTKSQPALDLLEQWGIFDLDVKKCTVFMMAYEDEQITERNGRKITNSVVREVRVHKAILGMWDSVYGRKVLF
;
A
#
# COMPACT_ATOMS: atom_id res chain seq x y z
N MET A 1 -59.45 -10.10 -22.87
CA MET A 1 -58.80 -11.06 -23.78
C MET A 1 -57.38 -10.60 -24.00
N THR A 2 -56.43 -11.36 -23.49
CA THR A 2 -54.99 -11.11 -23.45
C THR A 2 -54.30 -11.74 -24.66
N ALA A 3 -53.39 -11.01 -25.31
CA ALA A 3 -52.49 -11.56 -26.31
C ALA A 3 -51.05 -11.16 -25.96
N THR A 4 -50.30 -12.12 -25.43
CA THR A 4 -48.86 -12.08 -25.22
C THR A 4 -48.17 -12.63 -26.45
N THR A 5 -47.26 -11.86 -27.06
CA THR A 5 -46.29 -12.40 -28.02
C THR A 5 -44.87 -12.15 -27.53
N ARG A 6 -44.16 -13.27 -27.40
CA ARG A 6 -42.81 -13.42 -26.87
C ARG A 6 -41.87 -13.49 -28.07
N ALA A 7 -41.10 -12.45 -28.34
CA ALA A 7 -40.08 -12.45 -29.39
C ALA A 7 -38.70 -12.61 -28.75
N GLY A 8 -38.10 -13.78 -28.94
CA GLY A 8 -36.74 -14.10 -28.51
C GLY A 8 -35.72 -13.38 -29.37
N SER A 9 -34.87 -12.56 -28.73
CA SER A 9 -33.73 -11.93 -29.37
C SER A 9 -32.54 -12.89 -29.40
N LYS A 10 -32.24 -13.41 -30.60
CA LYS A 10 -30.99 -14.12 -30.91
C LYS A 10 -29.84 -13.12 -30.85
N ARG A 11 -28.93 -13.30 -29.89
CA ARG A 11 -27.64 -12.60 -29.90
C ARG A 11 -26.80 -13.14 -31.04
N ALA A 12 -26.39 -12.25 -31.95
CA ALA A 12 -25.37 -12.49 -32.94
C ALA A 12 -24.04 -12.73 -32.22
N ALA A 13 -23.37 -13.83 -32.57
CA ALA A 13 -22.01 -14.12 -32.17
C ALA A 13 -21.09 -13.06 -32.82
N GLY A 14 -20.42 -12.27 -31.99
CA GLY A 14 -19.34 -11.41 -32.43
C GLY A 14 -18.12 -12.25 -32.79
N GLU A 15 -17.46 -11.86 -33.88
CA GLU A 15 -16.18 -12.39 -34.34
C GLU A 15 -15.16 -12.48 -33.21
N VAL A 16 -14.70 -13.70 -32.98
CA VAL A 16 -13.51 -13.98 -32.17
C VAL A 16 -12.33 -13.52 -33.01
N ILE A 17 -11.70 -12.42 -32.60
CA ILE A 17 -10.36 -12.06 -33.08
C ILE A 17 -9.43 -13.12 -32.49
N ASP A 18 -8.86 -13.95 -33.36
CA ASP A 18 -7.93 -15.03 -33.04
C ASP A 18 -6.76 -14.48 -32.20
N ALA A 19 -6.85 -14.69 -30.88
CA ALA A 19 -5.72 -14.52 -29.99
C ALA A 19 -4.70 -15.59 -30.35
N ALA A 20 -3.61 -15.15 -30.98
CA ALA A 20 -2.45 -15.98 -31.33
C ALA A 20 -2.07 -16.87 -30.15
N THR A 21 -2.35 -18.15 -30.30
CA THR A 21 -1.96 -19.17 -29.33
C THR A 21 -0.44 -19.20 -29.34
N PRO A 22 0.25 -18.95 -28.20
CA PRO A 22 1.70 -19.09 -28.15
C PRO A 22 2.03 -20.54 -28.49
N THR A 23 2.60 -20.74 -29.68
CA THR A 23 3.06 -22.03 -30.16
C THR A 23 4.29 -22.37 -29.33
N TRP A 24 4.08 -23.05 -28.21
CA TRP A 24 5.15 -23.69 -27.48
C TRP A 24 5.70 -24.79 -28.37
N GLU A 25 6.77 -24.50 -29.09
CA GLU A 25 7.51 -25.53 -29.81
C GLU A 25 7.91 -26.61 -28.80
N PRO A 26 7.55 -27.88 -29.04
CA PRO A 26 7.95 -28.97 -28.16
C PRO A 26 9.48 -29.02 -28.14
N LYS A 27 10.06 -28.74 -26.95
CA LYS A 27 11.50 -28.87 -26.71
C LYS A 27 11.95 -30.23 -27.22
N ARG A 28 12.90 -30.21 -28.16
CA ARG A 28 13.50 -31.40 -28.77
C ARG A 28 13.85 -32.42 -27.69
N PRO A 29 13.56 -33.72 -27.89
CA PRO A 29 13.97 -34.74 -26.93
C PRO A 29 15.50 -34.71 -26.82
N PHE A 30 16.00 -34.44 -25.61
CA PHE A 30 17.42 -34.59 -25.30
C PHE A 30 17.84 -36.02 -25.64
N LYS A 31 18.69 -36.18 -26.67
CA LYS A 31 19.35 -37.45 -26.98
C LYS A 31 20.19 -37.84 -25.76
N LYS A 32 19.72 -38.82 -25.00
CA LYS A 32 20.51 -39.50 -23.97
C LYS A 32 21.66 -40.22 -24.68
N ILE A 33 22.88 -39.72 -24.49
CA ILE A 33 24.10 -40.46 -24.79
C ILE A 33 24.20 -41.52 -23.68
N ALA A 34 23.93 -42.77 -24.04
CA ALA A 34 24.07 -43.91 -23.14
C ALA A 34 25.56 -44.27 -23.05
N THR A 35 26.23 -43.76 -22.01
CA THR A 35 27.55 -44.23 -21.62
C THR A 35 27.36 -45.42 -20.69
N ALA A 36 27.51 -46.63 -21.24
CA ALA A 36 27.50 -47.87 -20.47
C ALA A 36 28.83 -47.99 -19.70
N ALA A 37 28.84 -47.51 -18.45
CA ALA A 37 29.86 -47.83 -17.47
C ALA A 37 29.19 -48.64 -16.35
N SER A 38 29.37 -49.96 -16.41
CA SER A 38 28.93 -50.91 -15.39
C SER A 38 29.84 -50.81 -14.17
N SER A 39 29.66 -49.76 -13.35
CA SER A 39 30.14 -49.76 -11.97
C SER A 39 29.04 -50.32 -11.07
N LYS A 40 29.34 -51.39 -10.33
CA LYS A 40 28.49 -51.87 -9.22
C LYS A 40 28.40 -50.76 -8.18
N GLU A 41 27.39 -49.91 -8.29
CA GLU A 41 27.03 -48.98 -7.23
C GLU A 41 26.62 -49.80 -6.01
N PRO A 42 27.11 -49.46 -4.81
CA PRO A 42 26.62 -50.07 -3.57
C PRO A 42 25.11 -49.87 -3.52
N ALA A 43 24.37 -50.91 -3.17
CA ALA A 43 22.93 -50.82 -2.94
C ALA A 43 22.66 -49.77 -1.86
N THR A 44 22.46 -48.53 -2.28
CA THR A 44 21.97 -47.46 -1.44
C THR A 44 20.60 -47.89 -0.97
N GLU A 45 20.48 -48.11 0.35
CA GLU A 45 19.19 -48.27 1.02
C GLU A 45 18.22 -47.25 0.42
N ASP A 46 17.10 -47.72 -0.11
CA ASP A 46 16.06 -46.86 -0.68
C ASP A 46 15.67 -45.83 0.37
N GLN A 47 16.25 -44.63 0.24
CA GLN A 47 16.07 -43.57 1.21
C GLN A 47 14.61 -43.13 1.10
N GLN A 48 13.78 -43.70 1.96
CA GLN A 48 12.34 -43.58 1.90
C GLN A 48 12.00 -42.09 1.96
N CYS A 49 11.59 -41.52 0.83
CA CYS A 49 11.26 -40.11 0.75
C CYS A 49 10.08 -39.81 1.68
N PHE A 50 10.28 -38.88 2.61
CA PHE A 50 9.23 -38.48 3.54
C PHE A 50 8.06 -37.82 2.78
N ARG A 51 6.88 -38.42 2.86
CA ARG A 51 5.67 -37.92 2.19
C ARG A 51 4.91 -36.98 3.13
N PHE A 52 5.27 -35.69 3.13
CA PHE A 52 4.64 -34.68 4.00
C PHE A 52 3.10 -34.66 3.93
N LEU A 53 2.53 -34.88 2.74
CA LEU A 53 1.07 -34.90 2.56
C LEU A 53 0.38 -36.16 3.13
N ASP A 54 1.13 -37.21 3.47
CA ASP A 54 0.60 -38.40 4.15
C ASP A 54 0.43 -38.17 5.66
N LEU A 55 0.96 -37.07 6.21
CA LEU A 55 0.69 -36.66 7.59
C LEU A 55 -0.79 -36.31 7.77
N SER A 56 -1.34 -36.54 8.97
CA SER A 56 -2.69 -36.08 9.30
C SER A 56 -2.76 -34.54 9.31
N PRO A 57 -3.94 -33.93 9.07
CA PRO A 57 -4.10 -32.47 9.10
C PRO A 57 -3.58 -31.82 10.40
N GLU A 58 -3.73 -32.48 11.55
CA GLU A 58 -3.26 -31.99 12.85
C GLU A 58 -1.73 -31.89 12.91
N LEU A 59 -1.03 -32.89 12.35
CA LEU A 59 0.43 -32.88 12.29
C LEU A 59 0.94 -31.84 11.29
N ARG A 60 0.26 -31.67 10.15
CA ARG A 60 0.58 -30.58 9.20
C ARG A 60 0.40 -29.22 9.85
N ASN A 61 -0.68 -29.01 10.60
CA ASN A 61 -0.91 -27.77 11.36
C ASN A 61 0.19 -27.51 12.38
N ARG A 62 0.72 -28.52 13.07
CA ARG A 62 1.88 -28.32 13.97
C ARG A 62 3.13 -27.86 13.22
N VAL A 63 3.37 -28.37 12.01
CA VAL A 63 4.48 -27.90 11.16
C VAL A 63 4.21 -26.47 10.70
N TYR A 64 2.98 -26.12 10.35
CA TYR A 64 2.59 -24.75 10.00
C TYR A 64 2.77 -23.78 11.17
N GLU A 65 2.38 -24.15 12.39
CA GLU A 65 2.62 -23.37 13.61
C GLU A 65 4.11 -23.16 13.86
N TYR A 66 4.93 -24.19 13.70
CA TYR A 66 6.39 -24.06 13.81
C TYR A 66 6.97 -23.13 12.72
N ALA A 67 6.40 -23.18 11.52
CA ALA A 67 6.80 -22.34 10.39
C ALA A 67 6.22 -20.93 10.47
N LYS A 68 5.42 -20.59 11.48
CA LYS A 68 5.02 -19.18 11.71
C LYS A 68 6.25 -18.39 12.11
N GLU A 69 6.36 -17.20 11.54
CA GLU A 69 7.42 -16.27 11.91
C GLU A 69 7.01 -15.60 13.21
N ASP A 70 7.62 -16.03 14.32
CA ASP A 70 7.50 -15.35 15.61
C ASP A 70 8.34 -14.07 15.57
N ASP A 71 7.88 -13.09 14.78
CA ASP A 71 8.61 -11.85 14.64
C ASP A 71 8.21 -10.87 15.74
N THR A 72 9.05 -10.89 16.78
CA THR A 72 9.08 -9.87 17.84
C THR A 72 9.61 -8.53 17.34
N ARG A 73 10.14 -8.45 16.11
CA ARG A 73 10.61 -7.19 15.54
C ARG A 73 9.48 -6.18 15.42
N GLN A 74 9.84 -4.94 15.70
CA GLN A 74 8.95 -3.79 15.62
C GLN A 74 8.69 -3.35 14.17
N PHE A 75 9.67 -3.56 13.29
CA PHE A 75 9.63 -3.13 11.89
C PHE A 75 9.37 -4.30 10.93
N ALA A 76 8.48 -4.05 9.97
CA ALA A 76 8.15 -4.94 8.89
C ALA A 76 9.26 -4.93 7.84
N LEU A 77 9.58 -6.10 7.30
CA LEU A 77 10.58 -6.19 6.24
C LEU A 77 9.97 -5.86 4.87
N HIS A 78 10.78 -5.22 4.03
CA HIS A 78 10.40 -4.92 2.66
C HIS A 78 10.46 -6.19 1.80
N PRO A 79 9.40 -6.54 1.05
CA PRO A 79 9.33 -7.75 0.23
C PRO A 79 10.25 -7.71 -0.97
N ILE A 80 10.60 -6.50 -1.41
CA ILE A 80 11.52 -6.29 -2.52
C ILE A 80 12.91 -6.13 -1.94
N TYR A 81 13.73 -7.15 -2.18
CA TYR A 81 15.17 -7.18 -1.97
C TYR A 81 15.80 -5.82 -2.26
N SER A 82 16.19 -5.10 -1.21
CA SER A 82 17.28 -4.15 -1.39
C SER A 82 18.54 -4.98 -1.62
N TYR A 83 18.94 -5.11 -2.89
CA TYR A 83 20.15 -5.82 -3.32
C TYR A 83 21.42 -5.38 -2.56
N LEU A 84 21.38 -4.18 -1.98
CA LEU A 84 22.49 -3.57 -1.26
C LEU A 84 22.77 -4.22 0.09
N HIS A 85 21.79 -4.94 0.68
CA HIS A 85 21.99 -5.64 1.95
C HIS A 85 21.47 -7.07 1.87
N LEU A 86 22.20 -7.92 1.14
CA LEU A 86 22.12 -9.38 1.24
C LEU A 86 22.56 -9.83 2.65
N LYS A 87 21.77 -9.49 3.68
CA LYS A 87 21.84 -10.22 4.95
C LYS A 87 21.50 -11.67 4.63
N SER A 88 22.33 -12.59 5.14
CA SER A 88 22.14 -14.03 4.95
C SER A 88 20.68 -14.41 5.23
N TYR A 89 20.05 -15.12 4.28
CA TYR A 89 18.67 -15.62 4.36
C TYR A 89 18.36 -16.32 5.70
N SER A 90 19.37 -16.90 6.34
CA SER A 90 19.27 -17.55 7.64
C SER A 90 18.83 -16.64 8.80
N LYS A 91 18.82 -15.31 8.64
CA LYS A 91 18.32 -14.35 9.65
C LYS A 91 17.13 -13.52 9.18
N GLY A 92 16.66 -13.74 7.94
CA GLY A 92 15.58 -12.95 7.33
C GLY A 92 14.20 -13.40 7.82
N THR A 93 13.25 -12.48 7.85
CA THR A 93 11.87 -12.74 8.29
C THR A 93 11.02 -13.38 7.19
N TRP A 94 11.55 -14.25 6.33
CA TRP A 94 10.79 -14.96 5.27
C TRP A 94 11.26 -16.41 5.10
N GLN A 95 11.71 -17.02 6.20
CA GLN A 95 12.37 -18.32 6.18
C GLN A 95 11.46 -19.40 5.59
N TYR A 96 10.15 -19.26 5.80
CA TYR A 96 9.16 -20.24 5.40
C TYR A 96 8.26 -19.77 4.25
N LEU A 97 8.59 -18.65 3.59
CA LEU A 97 7.88 -18.17 2.40
C LEU A 97 7.76 -19.27 1.33
N ALA A 98 8.80 -20.08 1.16
CA ALA A 98 8.82 -21.18 0.20
C ALA A 98 7.67 -22.19 0.42
N VAL A 99 7.23 -22.40 1.68
CA VAL A 99 6.12 -23.31 2.03
C VAL A 99 4.81 -22.84 1.38
N THR A 100 4.63 -21.52 1.20
CA THR A 100 3.46 -20.96 0.50
C THR A 100 3.44 -21.29 -1.00
N GLN A 101 4.57 -21.75 -1.56
CA GLN A 101 4.73 -21.97 -3.00
C GLN A 101 4.80 -23.45 -3.41
N VAL A 102 4.92 -24.40 -2.46
CA VAL A 102 5.24 -25.82 -2.73
C VAL A 102 4.22 -26.52 -3.65
N CYS A 103 3.02 -26.81 -3.15
CA CYS A 103 1.96 -27.47 -3.91
C CYS A 103 0.59 -26.88 -3.57
N LYS A 104 -0.43 -27.16 -4.40
CA LYS A 104 -1.77 -26.56 -4.25
C LYS A 104 -2.37 -26.78 -2.86
N GLN A 105 -2.21 -27.98 -2.29
CA GLN A 105 -2.78 -28.33 -0.99
C GLN A 105 -2.09 -27.55 0.14
N VAL A 106 -0.75 -27.63 0.24
CA VAL A 106 0.01 -26.89 1.26
C VAL A 106 -0.24 -25.39 1.14
N ARG A 107 -0.32 -24.84 -0.08
CA ARG A 107 -0.64 -23.43 -0.30
C ARG A 107 -2.03 -23.06 0.24
N ALA A 108 -3.04 -23.89 0.01
CA ALA A 108 -4.39 -23.63 0.50
C ALA A 108 -4.48 -23.70 2.03
N GLU A 109 -3.67 -24.54 2.68
CA GLU A 109 -3.66 -24.71 4.14
C GLU A 109 -2.78 -23.67 4.85
N TYR A 110 -1.53 -23.49 4.41
CA TYR A 110 -0.51 -22.70 5.12
C TYR A 110 -0.54 -21.21 4.78
N ARG A 111 -0.80 -20.84 3.52
CA ARG A 111 -0.73 -19.43 3.09
C ARG A 111 -1.64 -18.51 3.91
N PRO A 112 -2.90 -18.88 4.21
CA PRO A 112 -3.78 -18.03 5.03
C PRO A 112 -3.21 -17.74 6.41
N ILE A 113 -2.58 -18.75 7.03
CA ILE A 113 -1.94 -18.67 8.34
C ILE A 113 -0.71 -17.74 8.26
N TRP A 114 0.16 -17.99 7.27
CA TRP A 114 1.34 -17.16 7.05
C TRP A 114 1.00 -15.69 6.78
N VAL A 115 -0.01 -15.41 5.94
CA VAL A 115 -0.45 -14.04 5.65
C VAL A 115 -0.97 -13.34 6.91
N GLN A 116 -1.70 -14.03 7.80
CA GLN A 116 -2.26 -13.42 9.00
C GLN A 116 -1.20 -12.91 9.98
N ASP A 117 -0.07 -13.61 10.07
CA ASP A 117 1.03 -13.24 10.96
C ASP A 117 2.06 -12.31 10.28
N LEU A 118 1.94 -12.12 8.97
CA LEU A 118 2.89 -11.35 8.17
C LEU A 118 2.91 -9.87 8.57
N ARG A 119 4.12 -9.34 8.75
CA ARG A 119 4.42 -7.91 8.78
C ARG A 119 5.15 -7.54 7.50
N VAL A 120 4.57 -6.70 6.66
CA VAL A 120 5.13 -6.36 5.34
C VAL A 120 5.38 -4.85 5.22
N GLY A 121 6.57 -4.46 4.74
CA GLY A 121 6.91 -3.07 4.44
C GLY A 121 6.79 -2.75 2.95
N PHE A 122 6.54 -1.50 2.55
CA PHE A 122 6.52 -1.07 1.15
C PHE A 122 7.19 0.29 1.00
N ALA A 123 7.97 0.50 -0.05
CA ALA A 123 8.54 1.78 -0.44
C ALA A 123 7.64 2.54 -1.41
N SER A 124 6.63 1.87 -1.98
CA SER A 124 5.68 2.47 -2.92
C SER A 124 4.34 1.73 -2.87
N THR A 125 3.27 2.47 -3.17
CA THR A 125 1.89 1.96 -3.22
C THR A 125 1.68 0.93 -4.33
N CYS A 126 2.51 0.94 -5.39
CA CYS A 126 2.46 -0.09 -6.43
C CYS A 126 2.78 -1.49 -5.89
N GLY A 127 3.67 -1.58 -4.90
CA GLY A 127 4.01 -2.83 -4.22
C GLY A 127 2.83 -3.43 -3.46
N VAL A 128 1.93 -2.58 -2.95
CA VAL A 128 0.70 -3.00 -2.24
C VAL A 128 -0.25 -3.71 -3.20
N THR A 129 -0.46 -3.14 -4.39
CA THR A 129 -1.33 -3.76 -5.41
C THR A 129 -0.77 -5.11 -5.84
N LEU A 130 0.52 -5.18 -6.16
CA LEU A 130 1.18 -6.44 -6.53
C LEU A 130 1.10 -7.48 -5.41
N PHE A 131 1.32 -7.05 -4.16
CA PHE A 131 1.18 -7.91 -3.00
C PHE A 131 -0.27 -8.41 -2.84
N ALA A 132 -1.26 -7.52 -2.95
CA ALA A 132 -2.66 -7.88 -2.80
C ALA A 132 -3.12 -8.87 -3.89
N ASP A 133 -2.75 -8.62 -5.15
CA ASP A 133 -3.10 -9.48 -6.28
C ASP A 133 -2.44 -10.86 -6.15
N THR A 134 -1.18 -10.87 -5.67
CA THR A 134 -0.44 -12.11 -5.47
C THR A 134 -1.00 -12.88 -4.29
N PHE A 135 -1.08 -12.27 -3.09
CA PHE A 135 -1.26 -12.95 -1.80
C PHE A 135 -2.67 -12.94 -1.24
N LEU A 136 -3.50 -11.96 -1.62
CA LEU A 136 -4.81 -11.72 -1.00
C LEU A 136 -5.98 -12.05 -1.95
N HIS A 137 -5.82 -13.10 -2.77
CA HIS A 137 -6.72 -13.46 -3.87
C HIS A 137 -8.21 -13.14 -3.60
N TYR A 138 -8.81 -12.44 -4.57
CA TYR A 138 -10.21 -12.05 -4.57
C TYR A 138 -11.12 -13.29 -4.55
N GLY A 139 -11.68 -13.65 -3.39
CA GLY A 139 -12.78 -14.62 -3.31
C GLY A 139 -12.82 -15.54 -2.09
N SER A 140 -11.74 -15.68 -1.31
CA SER A 140 -11.71 -16.62 -0.18
C SER A 140 -12.35 -16.10 1.12
N GLY A 141 -13.11 -15.01 1.07
CA GLY A 141 -13.55 -14.29 2.27
C GLY A 141 -12.44 -13.42 2.85
N THR A 142 -12.83 -12.34 3.53
CA THR A 142 -12.00 -11.22 3.98
C THR A 142 -11.01 -11.53 5.12
N ASN A 143 -10.73 -12.81 5.41
CA ASN A 143 -10.21 -13.19 6.72
C ASN A 143 -8.68 -13.27 6.83
N HIS A 144 -7.96 -13.16 5.72
CA HIS A 144 -6.50 -13.35 5.72
C HIS A 144 -5.82 -12.08 5.24
N MET A 145 -5.47 -11.22 6.19
CA MET A 145 -4.77 -9.96 5.95
C MET A 145 -3.50 -9.91 6.78
N PRO A 146 -2.44 -9.23 6.31
CA PRO A 146 -1.25 -9.00 7.10
C PRO A 146 -1.58 -8.37 8.45
N LYS A 147 -0.81 -8.71 9.46
CA LYS A 147 -0.92 -8.12 10.80
C LYS A 147 -0.56 -6.64 10.80
N LEU A 148 0.43 -6.29 9.99
CA LEU A 148 0.98 -4.94 9.90
C LEU A 148 1.47 -4.68 8.48
N VAL A 149 1.10 -3.51 7.95
CA VAL A 149 1.65 -2.96 6.71
C VAL A 149 2.39 -1.66 7.04
N GLN A 150 3.67 -1.59 6.71
CA GLN A 150 4.47 -0.38 6.90
C GLN A 150 4.81 0.26 5.56
N PHE A 151 4.86 1.58 5.52
CA PHE A 151 5.33 2.34 4.37
C PHE A 151 6.63 3.06 4.76
N SER A 152 7.71 2.71 4.06
CA SER A 152 8.94 3.48 4.09
C SER A 152 8.68 4.84 3.48
N TRP A 153 8.96 5.91 4.22
CA TRP A 153 8.74 7.28 3.79
C TRP A 153 10.04 8.08 3.83
N ALA A 154 10.43 8.64 2.70
CA ALA A 154 11.56 9.54 2.57
C ALA A 154 11.08 10.98 2.75
N HIS A 155 11.30 11.56 3.93
CA HIS A 155 11.03 12.99 4.15
C HIS A 155 11.75 13.84 3.11
N GLY A 156 11.07 14.88 2.59
CA GLY A 156 11.53 15.60 1.41
C GLY A 156 11.05 14.93 0.13
N HIS A 157 11.79 13.92 -0.33
CA HIS A 157 11.57 13.27 -1.63
C HIS A 157 10.12 12.77 -1.86
N ASP A 158 9.50 12.12 -0.89
CA ASP A 158 8.14 11.58 -1.05
C ASP A 158 7.04 12.66 -0.94
N ASN A 159 7.38 13.85 -0.44
CA ASN A 159 6.46 14.97 -0.36
C ASN A 159 6.40 15.77 -1.67
N GLU A 160 7.42 15.67 -2.53
CA GLU A 160 7.48 16.36 -3.83
C GLU A 160 6.34 15.98 -4.78
N LYS A 161 5.76 14.79 -4.59
CA LYS A 161 4.74 14.22 -5.47
C LYS A 161 3.49 13.87 -4.69
N SER A 162 2.36 13.89 -5.39
CA SER A 162 1.14 13.36 -4.81
C SER A 162 1.26 11.85 -4.62
N PHE A 163 0.86 11.40 -3.44
CA PHE A 163 0.86 10.01 -3.01
C PHE A 163 -0.54 9.41 -3.25
N ASP A 164 -0.63 8.39 -4.10
CA ASP A 164 -1.88 7.66 -4.35
C ASP A 164 -2.24 6.77 -3.15
N LEU A 165 -3.31 7.12 -2.44
CA LEU A 165 -3.78 6.40 -1.27
C LEU A 165 -4.65 5.19 -1.62
N MET A 166 -5.11 5.05 -2.87
CA MET A 166 -6.11 4.04 -3.22
C MET A 166 -5.69 2.60 -2.95
N PRO A 167 -4.46 2.15 -3.23
CA PRO A 167 -4.05 0.78 -2.90
C PRO A 167 -4.15 0.47 -1.41
N ILE A 168 -3.82 1.45 -0.56
CA ILE A 168 -3.83 1.35 0.90
C ILE A 168 -5.25 1.38 1.44
N LEU A 169 -6.06 2.34 0.97
CA LEU A 169 -7.46 2.50 1.34
C LEU A 169 -8.28 1.24 0.98
N ARG A 170 -8.04 0.65 -0.20
CA ARG A 170 -8.70 -0.60 -0.61
C ARG A 170 -8.32 -1.77 0.29
N LEU A 171 -7.06 -1.82 0.74
CA LEU A 171 -6.60 -2.85 1.66
C LEU A 171 -7.27 -2.70 3.03
N HIS A 172 -7.30 -1.49 3.59
CA HIS A 172 -7.99 -1.19 4.85
C HIS A 172 -9.50 -1.43 4.76
N ALA A 173 -10.14 -1.05 3.66
CA ALA A 173 -11.57 -1.29 3.47
C ALA A 173 -11.94 -2.79 3.46
N ARG A 174 -11.00 -3.70 3.14
CA ARG A 174 -11.23 -5.15 3.27
C ARG A 174 -11.09 -5.64 4.70
N SER A 175 -10.22 -5.02 5.49
CA SER A 175 -9.99 -5.37 6.89
C SER A 175 -9.73 -4.12 7.72
N PRO A 176 -10.77 -3.57 8.37
CA PRO A 176 -10.63 -2.40 9.22
C PRO A 176 -9.71 -2.62 10.43
N SER A 177 -9.39 -3.87 10.77
CA SER A 177 -8.43 -4.23 11.83
C SER A 177 -6.97 -4.19 11.37
N LEU A 178 -6.72 -4.05 10.06
CA LEU A 178 -5.37 -3.96 9.52
C LEU A 178 -4.66 -2.71 10.08
N ARG A 179 -3.47 -2.90 10.63
CA ARG A 179 -2.61 -1.80 11.06
C ARG A 179 -1.76 -1.31 9.91
N ILE A 180 -1.79 0.01 9.69
CA ILE A 180 -0.96 0.68 8.70
C ILE A 180 -0.10 1.74 9.40
N GLU A 181 1.20 1.72 9.12
CA GLU A 181 2.17 2.64 9.73
C GLU A 181 3.09 3.23 8.66
N PHE A 182 3.57 4.45 8.91
CA PHE A 182 4.62 5.09 8.12
C PHE A 182 5.90 5.08 8.95
N VAL A 183 7.01 4.71 8.33
CA VAL A 183 8.32 4.55 8.98
C VAL A 183 9.35 5.33 8.17
N PRO A 184 10.24 6.12 8.79
CA PRO A 184 11.33 6.78 8.08
C PRO A 184 12.11 5.80 7.21
N GLN A 185 12.38 6.18 5.96
CA GLN A 185 12.99 5.30 4.97
C GLN A 185 14.32 4.69 5.45
N LEU A 186 15.17 5.51 6.09
CA LEU A 186 16.46 5.06 6.62
C LEU A 186 16.27 3.96 7.67
N ILE A 187 15.33 4.15 8.61
CA ILE A 187 14.99 3.13 9.62
C ILE A 187 14.43 1.86 8.95
N ALA A 188 13.52 2.02 7.98
CA ALA A 188 12.89 0.90 7.28
C ALA A 188 13.90 0.07 6.46
N GLN A 189 14.96 0.70 5.95
CA GLN A 189 16.06 0.03 5.26
C GLN A 189 17.06 -0.63 6.22
N GLY A 190 16.94 -0.40 7.51
CA GLY A 190 17.91 -0.80 8.51
C GLY A 190 19.19 0.03 8.42
N GLY A 191 19.10 1.31 8.09
CA GLY A 191 20.13 2.28 8.47
C GLY A 191 20.17 2.36 9.98
N TYR A 192 21.36 2.26 10.56
CA TYR A 192 21.54 2.08 12.01
C TYR A 192 22.35 3.20 12.66
N THR A 193 22.95 4.11 11.90
CA THR A 193 23.90 5.08 12.45
C THR A 193 23.58 6.50 11.98
N VAL A 194 23.84 7.45 12.88
CA VAL A 194 23.84 8.89 12.58
C VAL A 194 24.74 9.17 11.36
N ASP A 195 25.84 8.41 11.22
CA ASP A 195 26.79 8.50 10.12
C ASP A 195 26.15 8.40 8.72
N ASP A 196 25.15 7.52 8.57
CA ASP A 196 24.49 7.27 7.28
C ASP A 196 23.54 8.42 6.87
N ASP A 197 23.20 9.30 7.82
CA ASP A 197 22.19 10.34 7.69
C ASP A 197 22.77 11.77 7.79
N MET A 198 24.10 11.88 7.88
CA MET A 198 24.75 13.18 7.88
C MET A 198 24.64 13.85 6.52
N CYS A 199 24.29 15.15 6.53
CA CYS A 199 24.34 15.94 5.32
C CYS A 199 25.79 16.00 4.79
N ARG A 200 25.95 16.24 3.49
CA ARG A 200 27.27 16.30 2.84
C ARG A 200 28.19 17.36 3.48
N SER A 201 27.62 18.45 4.00
CA SER A 201 28.37 19.50 4.69
C SER A 201 28.96 19.00 6.02
N CYS A 202 28.14 18.36 6.87
CA CYS A 202 28.61 17.75 8.13
C CYS A 202 29.62 16.62 7.88
N SER A 203 29.35 15.77 6.88
CA SER A 203 30.25 14.65 6.54
C SER A 203 31.64 15.11 6.12
N ASN A 204 31.75 16.18 5.32
CA ASN A 204 33.04 16.73 4.90
C ASN A 204 33.83 17.36 6.06
N GLN A 205 33.14 17.90 7.06
CA GLN A 205 33.76 18.65 8.16
C GLN A 205 34.29 17.77 9.30
N ILE A 206 33.80 16.53 9.45
CA ILE A 206 34.43 15.54 10.35
C ILE A 206 35.91 15.34 10.02
N HIS A 207 36.31 15.62 8.78
CA HIS A 207 37.69 15.50 8.33
C HIS A 207 38.51 16.79 8.49
N ASP A 208 37.91 17.94 8.82
CA ASP A 208 38.55 19.25 8.81
C ASP A 208 38.30 20.01 10.13
N TYR A 209 39.06 19.63 11.18
CA TYR A 209 38.87 20.09 12.56
C TYR A 209 39.13 21.60 12.81
N ASP A 210 39.59 22.36 11.82
CA ASP A 210 40.13 23.71 12.04
C ASP A 210 39.15 24.88 11.76
N SER A 211 37.88 24.63 11.40
CA SER A 211 36.91 25.71 11.11
C SER A 211 35.47 25.41 11.58
N ILE A 212 35.15 25.82 12.82
CA ILE A 212 33.88 25.52 13.51
C ILE A 212 32.87 26.70 13.46
N SER A 213 33.13 27.80 12.75
CA SER A 213 32.33 29.04 12.95
C SER A 213 30.99 29.14 12.19
N ASP A 214 30.69 28.29 11.22
CA ASP A 214 29.57 28.56 10.28
C ASP A 214 28.35 27.63 10.50
N PHE A 215 28.20 27.07 11.70
CA PHE A 215 27.26 25.99 12.01
C PHE A 215 25.84 26.40 12.42
N GLU A 216 25.52 27.70 12.48
CA GLU A 216 24.26 28.14 13.13
C GLU A 216 22.97 27.62 12.43
N ASN A 217 23.05 26.99 11.25
CA ASN A 217 21.87 26.61 10.46
C ASN A 217 21.81 25.15 9.95
N CYS A 218 22.63 24.18 10.44
CA CYS A 218 22.43 22.76 10.04
C CYS A 218 21.36 22.10 10.92
N GLU A 219 20.30 21.56 10.31
CA GLU A 219 19.28 20.75 11.01
C GLU A 219 19.71 19.27 11.15
N CYS A 220 21.01 19.06 11.26
CA CYS A 220 21.66 17.76 11.18
C CYS A 220 21.68 17.13 12.59
N PRO A 221 21.36 15.83 12.75
CA PRO A 221 21.39 15.19 14.06
C PRO A 221 22.79 15.30 14.68
N ASP A 222 22.84 15.45 16.01
CA ASP A 222 24.12 15.46 16.73
C ASP A 222 24.79 14.08 16.62
N TYR A 223 26.10 14.06 16.41
CA TYR A 223 26.87 12.83 16.26
C TYR A 223 26.80 11.95 17.53
N ASP A 224 26.62 12.58 18.69
CA ASP A 224 26.54 11.90 19.98
C ASP A 224 25.15 11.30 20.28
N TRP A 225 24.17 11.43 19.38
CA TRP A 225 22.84 10.87 19.59
C TRP A 225 22.85 9.34 19.61
N THR A 226 22.12 8.78 20.57
CA THR A 226 21.78 7.36 20.57
C THR A 226 20.86 7.02 19.39
N HIS A 227 20.83 5.74 19.00
CA HIS A 227 19.92 5.26 17.96
C HIS A 227 18.45 5.61 18.27
N ASP A 228 18.04 5.58 19.53
CA ASP A 228 16.66 5.87 19.94
C ASP A 228 16.34 7.37 19.81
N GLU A 229 17.28 8.26 20.16
CA GLU A 229 17.15 9.71 19.96
C GLU A 229 17.08 10.07 18.48
N TRP A 230 18.00 9.52 17.67
CA TRP A 230 17.98 9.68 16.22
C TRP A 230 16.68 9.16 15.58
N SER A 231 16.23 7.97 16.01
CA SER A 231 14.97 7.40 15.54
C SER A 231 13.78 8.30 15.88
N ALA A 232 13.71 8.78 17.13
CA ALA A 232 12.65 9.68 17.59
C ALA A 232 12.62 10.97 16.75
N PHE A 233 13.77 11.59 16.51
CA PHE A 233 13.90 12.75 15.64
C PHE A 233 13.39 12.49 14.22
N LYS A 234 13.73 11.34 13.62
CA LYS A 234 13.20 10.97 12.30
C LYS A 234 11.71 10.78 12.27
N PHE A 235 11.11 10.22 13.32
CA PHE A 235 9.67 10.13 13.44
C PHE A 235 9.01 11.51 13.62
N GLU A 236 9.66 12.41 14.36
CA GLU A 236 9.20 13.79 14.54
C GLU A 236 9.17 14.58 13.22
N GLN A 237 10.22 14.44 12.38
CA GLN A 237 10.25 15.03 11.03
C GLN A 237 9.09 14.56 10.14
N MET A 238 8.47 13.42 10.45
CA MET A 238 7.36 12.85 9.72
C MET A 238 6.03 12.93 10.47
N GLU A 239 5.89 13.80 11.47
CA GLU A 239 4.68 13.90 12.29
C GLU A 239 3.41 14.16 11.45
N TYR A 240 3.54 14.83 10.30
CA TYR A 240 2.42 15.03 9.35
C TYR A 240 1.80 13.71 8.85
N THR A 241 2.56 12.61 8.80
CA THR A 241 2.02 11.28 8.42
C THR A 241 0.95 10.78 9.39
N HIS A 242 0.83 11.37 10.58
CA HIS A 242 -0.28 11.11 11.51
C HIS A 242 -1.63 11.45 10.88
N SER A 243 -1.76 12.58 10.16
CA SER A 243 -2.99 12.94 9.46
C SER A 243 -3.35 11.92 8.39
N ILE A 244 -2.34 11.46 7.62
CA ILE A 244 -2.50 10.45 6.57
C ILE A 244 -2.99 9.13 7.18
N ARG A 245 -2.36 8.70 8.28
CA ARG A 245 -2.76 7.50 9.01
C ARG A 245 -4.20 7.60 9.52
N ASN A 246 -4.61 8.72 10.11
CA ASN A 246 -5.97 8.90 10.63
C ASN A 246 -6.99 8.93 9.50
N PHE A 247 -6.65 9.55 8.37
CA PHE A 247 -7.46 9.53 7.16
C PHE A 247 -7.66 8.11 6.61
N ILE A 248 -6.59 7.31 6.55
CA ILE A 248 -6.65 5.91 6.12
C ILE A 248 -7.54 5.09 7.07
N HIS A 249 -7.37 5.23 8.39
CA HIS A 249 -8.10 4.46 9.40
C HIS A 249 -9.50 4.99 9.71
N ASN A 250 -10.09 5.81 8.82
CA ASN A 250 -11.45 6.30 8.99
C ASN A 250 -12.44 5.11 9.09
N PRO A 251 -13.10 4.90 10.25
CA PRO A 251 -13.97 3.74 10.46
C PRO A 251 -15.36 3.91 9.84
N ASN A 252 -15.66 5.06 9.23
CA ASN A 252 -16.96 5.36 8.68
C ASN A 252 -17.38 4.33 7.61
N LYS A 253 -18.54 3.69 7.81
CA LYS A 253 -19.01 2.61 6.94
C LYS A 253 -19.30 3.09 5.51
N SER A 254 -19.83 4.29 5.34
CA SER A 254 -20.13 4.89 4.03
C SER A 254 -18.85 5.17 3.25
N TRP A 255 -17.82 5.68 3.93
CA TRP A 255 -16.47 5.88 3.39
C TRP A 255 -15.86 4.57 2.89
N LEU A 256 -15.80 3.56 3.76
CA LEU A 256 -15.27 2.24 3.40
C LEU A 256 -16.06 1.58 2.26
N GLN A 257 -17.38 1.74 2.24
CA GLN A 257 -18.22 1.21 1.17
C GLN A 257 -17.93 1.88 -0.17
N ALA A 258 -17.81 3.21 -0.20
CA ALA A 258 -17.50 3.93 -1.42
C ALA A 258 -16.11 3.57 -2.00
N ILE A 259 -15.13 3.28 -1.14
CA ILE A 259 -13.82 2.74 -1.56
C ILE A 259 -13.96 1.35 -2.19
N ARG A 260 -14.75 0.44 -1.57
CA ARG A 260 -14.97 -0.92 -2.10
C ARG A 260 -15.66 -0.91 -3.46
N GLU A 261 -16.55 0.05 -3.68
CA GLU A 261 -17.30 0.23 -4.93
C GLU A 261 -16.53 1.03 -6.00
N ASP A 262 -15.27 1.41 -5.72
CA ASP A 262 -14.42 2.20 -6.61
C ASP A 262 -15.03 3.53 -7.09
N LYS A 263 -15.88 4.14 -6.24
CA LYS A 263 -16.58 5.40 -6.52
C LYS A 263 -15.69 6.63 -6.44
N MET A 264 -14.43 6.47 -6.05
CA MET A 264 -13.51 7.59 -5.90
C MET A 264 -12.06 7.17 -6.09
N THR A 265 -11.21 8.17 -6.32
CA THR A 265 -9.76 8.06 -6.15
C THR A 265 -9.29 9.10 -5.15
N VAL A 266 -8.26 8.78 -4.38
CA VAL A 266 -7.73 9.67 -3.34
C VAL A 266 -6.23 9.79 -3.49
N THR A 267 -5.77 11.03 -3.56
CA THR A 267 -4.35 11.37 -3.54
C THR A 267 -4.07 12.32 -2.38
N CYS A 268 -2.88 12.23 -1.80
CA CYS A 268 -2.41 13.12 -0.76
C CYS A 268 -1.20 13.90 -1.29
N ALA A 269 -1.17 15.22 -1.11
CA ALA A 269 0.00 16.04 -1.38
C ALA A 269 0.40 16.76 -0.10
N ILE A 270 1.69 16.86 0.16
CA ILE A 270 2.23 17.44 1.40
C ILE A 270 3.04 18.65 1.01
N ASN A 271 2.71 19.81 1.55
CA ASN A 271 3.53 21.00 1.40
C ASN A 271 4.53 21.04 2.56
N GLU A 272 5.81 20.87 2.27
CA GLU A 272 6.89 20.85 3.27
C GLU A 272 7.01 22.15 4.07
N GLU A 273 6.99 23.30 3.39
CA GLU A 273 7.17 24.61 4.04
C GLU A 273 6.12 24.89 5.10
N SER A 274 4.91 24.38 4.90
CA SER A 274 3.77 24.61 5.77
C SER A 274 3.35 23.39 6.59
N CYS A 275 3.93 22.21 6.34
CA CYS A 275 3.44 20.92 6.83
C CYS A 275 1.92 20.74 6.62
N HIS A 276 1.40 21.25 5.50
CA HIS A 276 -0.03 21.16 5.16
C HIS A 276 -0.30 19.94 4.28
N ASP A 277 -1.14 19.03 4.78
CA ASP A 277 -1.63 17.89 4.02
C ASP A 277 -2.87 18.29 3.20
N THR A 278 -2.83 18.02 1.89
CA THR A 278 -3.98 18.18 0.99
C THR A 278 -4.46 16.82 0.52
N PHE A 279 -5.65 16.41 0.95
CA PHE A 279 -6.32 15.21 0.48
C PHE A 279 -7.24 15.56 -0.68
N ARG A 280 -6.87 15.14 -1.89
CA ARG A 280 -7.68 15.31 -3.09
C ARG A 280 -8.48 14.04 -3.35
N ILE A 281 -9.80 14.13 -3.20
CA ILE A 281 -10.77 13.05 -3.41
C ILE A 281 -11.50 13.33 -4.74
N LEU A 282 -11.20 12.54 -5.76
CA LEU A 282 -11.88 12.60 -7.05
C LEU A 282 -13.01 11.58 -7.09
N CYS A 283 -14.25 12.04 -7.08
CA CYS A 283 -15.44 11.20 -7.19
C CYS A 283 -15.71 10.81 -8.65
N ARG A 284 -15.94 9.52 -8.89
CA ARG A 284 -16.42 8.96 -10.16
C ARG A 284 -17.94 8.78 -10.02
N GLU A 285 -18.73 9.05 -11.06
CA GLU A 285 -20.21 8.90 -11.13
C GLU A 285 -21.06 10.10 -10.62
N PRO A 286 -22.38 10.19 -10.98
CA PRO A 286 -23.10 11.45 -11.12
C PRO A 286 -23.67 11.95 -9.79
N ILE A 287 -22.96 11.74 -8.69
CA ILE A 287 -23.34 12.25 -7.37
C ILE A 287 -23.51 13.79 -7.41
N CYS A 288 -22.93 14.47 -8.41
CA CYS A 288 -22.93 15.93 -8.52
C CYS A 288 -23.39 16.51 -9.87
N GLN A 289 -24.05 15.74 -10.74
CA GLN A 289 -24.55 16.30 -12.02
C GLN A 289 -25.58 17.43 -11.84
N THR A 290 -26.14 17.60 -10.64
CA THR A 290 -27.20 18.58 -10.37
C THR A 290 -26.73 19.87 -9.69
N THR A 291 -25.45 20.03 -9.35
CA THR A 291 -25.07 21.05 -8.36
C THR A 291 -23.85 21.88 -8.76
N THR A 292 -24.09 23.14 -9.10
CA THR A 292 -23.10 24.22 -9.13
C THR A 292 -22.75 24.74 -7.73
N LYS A 293 -23.24 24.09 -6.66
CA LYS A 293 -23.17 24.55 -5.27
C LYS A 293 -22.14 23.73 -4.49
N SER A 294 -21.49 24.34 -3.50
CA SER A 294 -20.53 23.71 -2.59
C SER A 294 -21.16 22.76 -1.57
N GLN A 295 -22.46 22.89 -1.30
CA GLN A 295 -23.16 22.13 -0.26
C GLN A 295 -23.05 20.59 -0.40
N PRO A 296 -23.21 19.98 -1.58
CA PRO A 296 -23.12 18.52 -1.72
C PRO A 296 -21.73 17.96 -1.43
N ALA A 297 -20.68 18.75 -1.67
CA ALA A 297 -19.33 18.36 -1.30
C ALA A 297 -19.19 18.28 0.23
N LEU A 298 -19.79 19.24 0.95
CA LEU A 298 -19.83 19.24 2.41
C LEU A 298 -20.67 18.07 2.93
N ASP A 299 -21.87 17.86 2.38
CA ASP A 299 -22.76 16.77 2.78
C ASP A 299 -22.09 15.39 2.60
N LEU A 300 -21.33 15.20 1.52
CA LEU A 300 -20.56 13.96 1.30
C LEU A 300 -19.41 13.79 2.29
N LEU A 301 -18.63 14.84 2.53
CA LEU A 301 -17.54 14.80 3.51
C LEU A 301 -18.07 14.52 4.92
N GLU A 302 -19.22 15.08 5.28
CA GLU A 302 -19.93 14.80 6.52
C GLU A 302 -20.45 13.35 6.57
N GLN A 303 -21.11 12.88 5.50
CA GLN A 303 -21.57 11.50 5.39
C GLN A 303 -20.43 10.48 5.54
N TRP A 304 -19.24 10.81 5.02
CA TRP A 304 -18.02 10.01 5.13
C TRP A 304 -17.28 10.20 6.45
N GLY A 305 -17.76 11.07 7.35
CA GLY A 305 -17.13 11.33 8.65
C GLY A 305 -15.74 11.96 8.53
N ILE A 306 -15.46 12.65 7.43
CA ILE A 306 -14.14 13.26 7.19
C ILE A 306 -13.89 14.43 8.15
N PHE A 307 -14.94 15.15 8.53
CA PHE A 307 -14.82 16.26 9.50
C PHE A 307 -14.54 15.79 10.93
N ASP A 308 -14.96 14.56 11.27
CA ASP A 308 -14.74 13.93 12.57
C ASP A 308 -13.31 13.41 12.75
N LEU A 309 -12.52 13.35 11.67
CA LEU A 309 -11.15 12.87 11.72
C LEU A 309 -10.27 13.81 12.54
N ASP A 310 -9.47 13.23 13.43
CA ASP A 310 -8.39 13.95 14.11
C ASP A 310 -7.24 14.20 13.13
N VAL A 311 -7.34 15.28 12.36
CA VAL A 311 -6.31 15.70 11.41
C VAL A 311 -5.71 17.03 11.86
N LYS A 312 -4.45 17.28 11.47
CA LYS A 312 -3.80 18.55 11.74
C LYS A 312 -4.68 19.71 11.26
N LYS A 313 -4.63 20.82 12.01
CA LYS A 313 -5.44 22.02 11.79
C LYS A 313 -5.36 22.57 10.36
N CYS A 314 -4.25 22.32 9.68
CA CYS A 314 -4.01 22.84 8.34
C CYS A 314 -4.33 21.86 7.19
N THR A 315 -5.11 20.82 7.49
CA THR A 315 -5.51 19.84 6.47
C THR A 315 -6.54 20.45 5.52
N VAL A 316 -6.31 20.29 4.22
CA VAL A 316 -7.23 20.72 3.16
C VAL A 316 -7.83 19.51 2.49
N PHE A 317 -9.17 19.48 2.40
CA PHE A 317 -9.89 18.49 1.62
C PHE A 317 -10.31 19.10 0.29
N MET A 318 -9.87 18.51 -0.80
CA MET A 318 -10.20 18.93 -2.15
C MET A 318 -11.10 17.87 -2.79
N MET A 319 -12.39 18.18 -2.90
CA MET A 319 -13.35 17.34 -3.61
C MET A 319 -13.30 17.70 -5.09
N ALA A 320 -12.96 16.73 -5.93
CA ALA A 320 -12.93 16.88 -7.37
C ALA A 320 -14.03 16.02 -8.01
N TYR A 321 -14.66 16.55 -9.06
CA TYR A 321 -15.71 15.88 -9.82
C TYR A 321 -15.34 15.91 -11.28
N GLU A 322 -15.24 14.74 -11.91
CA GLU A 322 -14.99 14.61 -13.34
C GLU A 322 -16.31 14.40 -14.07
N ASP A 323 -16.68 15.37 -14.90
CA ASP A 323 -17.82 15.29 -15.81
C ASP A 323 -17.30 15.02 -17.23
N GLU A 324 -17.51 13.80 -17.71
CA GLU A 324 -17.18 13.42 -19.08
C GLU A 324 -18.37 13.67 -20.02
N GLN A 325 -18.21 14.61 -20.94
CA GLN A 325 -19.18 14.87 -22.00
C GLN A 325 -18.66 14.29 -23.31
N ILE A 326 -19.30 13.20 -23.76
CA ILE A 326 -19.00 12.58 -25.05
C ILE A 326 -19.86 13.27 -26.11
N THR A 327 -19.21 13.94 -27.05
CA THR A 327 -19.86 14.55 -28.22
C THR A 327 -19.37 13.87 -29.49
N GLU A 328 -20.26 13.65 -30.46
CA GLU A 328 -19.88 13.09 -31.75
C GLU A 328 -19.84 14.19 -32.81
N ARG A 329 -18.68 14.38 -33.45
CA ARG A 329 -18.50 15.38 -34.51
C ARG A 329 -17.78 14.74 -35.69
N ASN A 330 -18.43 14.75 -36.86
CA ASN A 330 -17.90 14.17 -38.10
C ASN A 330 -17.49 12.69 -37.98
N GLY A 331 -18.29 11.87 -37.27
CA GLY A 331 -18.00 10.46 -37.06
C GLY A 331 -16.85 10.16 -36.07
N ARG A 332 -16.35 11.18 -35.37
CA ARG A 332 -15.37 11.02 -34.27
C ARG A 332 -16.07 11.27 -32.94
N LYS A 333 -15.86 10.39 -31.96
CA LYS A 333 -16.23 10.61 -30.56
C LYS A 333 -15.16 11.48 -29.90
N ILE A 334 -15.56 12.63 -29.39
CA ILE A 334 -14.74 13.57 -28.63
C ILE A 334 -15.24 13.50 -27.18
N THR A 335 -14.39 13.03 -26.27
CA THR A 335 -14.67 13.05 -24.83
C THR A 335 -14.05 14.32 -24.25
N ASN A 336 -14.88 15.24 -23.78
CA ASN A 336 -14.44 16.41 -23.01
C ASN A 336 -14.58 16.07 -21.52
N SER A 337 -13.48 16.05 -20.78
CA SER A 337 -13.51 15.92 -19.32
C SER A 337 -13.40 17.31 -18.69
N VAL A 338 -14.36 17.66 -17.82
CA VAL A 338 -14.31 18.87 -17.01
C VAL A 338 -14.19 18.47 -15.55
N VAL A 339 -13.09 18.86 -14.91
CA VAL A 339 -12.87 18.64 -13.48
C VAL A 339 -13.28 19.88 -12.70
N ARG A 340 -14.29 19.75 -11.83
CA ARG A 340 -14.68 20.80 -10.87
C ARG A 340 -14.10 20.50 -9.51
N GLU A 341 -13.47 21.49 -8.88
CA GLU A 341 -12.84 21.32 -7.56
C GLU A 341 -13.49 22.22 -6.50
N VAL A 342 -13.80 21.64 -5.35
CA VAL A 342 -14.27 22.35 -4.15
C VAL A 342 -13.23 22.14 -3.06
N ARG A 343 -12.64 23.24 -2.58
CA ARG A 343 -11.67 23.23 -1.48
C ARG A 343 -12.39 23.48 -0.17
N VAL A 344 -12.22 22.57 0.77
CA VAL A 344 -12.81 22.66 2.11
C VAL A 344 -11.66 22.69 3.11
N HIS A 345 -11.58 23.82 3.83
CA HIS A 345 -10.62 24.00 4.90
C HIS A 345 -11.27 23.62 6.22
N LYS A 346 -10.60 22.82 7.05
CA LYS A 346 -11.08 22.55 8.41
C LYS A 346 -10.87 23.81 9.26
N ALA A 347 -11.91 24.61 9.43
CA ALA A 347 -11.85 25.81 10.26
C ALA A 347 -11.81 25.46 11.75
N ILE A 348 -10.92 26.11 12.51
CA ILE A 348 -10.85 25.95 13.96
C ILE A 348 -11.98 26.76 14.59
N LEU A 349 -12.98 26.09 15.17
CA LEU A 349 -14.08 26.69 15.93
C LEU A 349 -13.66 27.38 17.25
N GLY A 350 -12.38 27.69 17.44
CA GLY A 350 -11.83 28.17 18.72
C GLY A 350 -10.78 29.29 18.65
N MET A 351 -10.44 29.81 17.46
CA MET A 351 -9.50 30.96 17.35
C MET A 351 -10.15 32.27 16.89
N TRP A 352 -11.42 32.24 16.49
CA TRP A 352 -12.11 33.44 16.01
C TRP A 352 -12.72 34.30 17.12
N ASP A 353 -13.00 33.73 18.30
CA ASP A 353 -13.65 34.46 19.41
C ASP A 353 -12.69 35.39 20.19
N SER A 354 -11.39 35.36 19.93
CA SER A 354 -10.40 36.15 20.69
C SER A 354 -9.89 37.39 19.96
N VAL A 355 -10.04 37.51 18.63
CA VAL A 355 -9.39 38.61 17.87
C VAL A 355 -10.37 39.62 17.29
N TYR A 356 -11.65 39.25 17.08
CA TYR A 356 -12.67 40.21 16.67
C TYR A 356 -13.98 39.94 17.40
N GLY A 357 -14.24 40.72 18.45
CA GLY A 357 -15.53 40.79 19.13
C GLY A 357 -16.64 41.34 18.22
N ARG A 358 -17.10 40.55 17.25
CA ARG A 358 -18.38 40.74 16.56
C ARG A 358 -19.09 39.41 16.46
N LYS A 359 -20.12 39.26 17.29
CA LYS A 359 -21.19 38.29 17.11
C LYS A 359 -21.76 38.44 15.70
N VAL A 360 -21.53 37.45 14.85
CA VAL A 360 -22.39 37.22 13.68
C VAL A 360 -23.44 36.21 14.14
N LEU A 361 -24.66 36.70 14.31
CA LEU A 361 -25.85 35.87 14.47
C LEU A 361 -26.14 35.22 13.12
N PHE A 362 -26.19 33.89 13.09
CA PHE A 362 -26.83 33.14 12.01
C PHE A 362 -28.35 33.16 12.17
#